data_AF-A0AAD4EU02-F1
#
_entry.id   AF-A0AAD4EU02-F1
#
_cell.length_a   1.000
_cell.length_b   1.000
_cell.length_c   1.000
_cell.angle_alpha   90.00
_cell.angle_beta   90.00
_cell.angle_gamma   90.00
#
_symmetry.space_group_name_H-M   'P 1'
#
loop_
_entity.id
_entity.type
_entity.pdbx_description
1 polymer ?
#
loop_
_entity_poly.entity_id
_entity_poly.type
_entity_poly.pdbx_seq_one_letter_code
_entity_poly.pdbx_strand_id
1 'polypeptide(L)'
;MHRQNHPRQQPPHLLHLPPQPNPNPYAPTPSVITEVARTVLRARAFTAADVRIPARSLALQRLILQAQAAAERDALNSSEKEEEAGWFISDRSGADPIAYALRYVGADAARGLVQSAEWAELKGRMAEGLVVVCEAGQEVAGWLRDDGVRRRE
;
A
#
# COMPACT_ATOMS: atom_id res chain seq x y z
N MET A 1 -50.57 14.53 35.70
CA MET A 1 -49.77 14.55 34.47
C MET A 1 -48.38 13.96 34.76
N HIS A 2 -48.20 12.65 34.55
CA HIS A 2 -46.94 11.95 34.77
C HIS A 2 -46.20 11.81 33.43
N ARG A 3 -44.95 12.29 33.37
CA ARG A 3 -44.02 11.97 32.28
C ARG A 3 -43.42 10.60 32.54
N GLN A 4 -43.72 9.63 31.68
CA GLN A 4 -43.03 8.34 31.66
C GLN A 4 -41.63 8.53 31.05
N ASN A 5 -40.60 8.17 31.81
CA ASN A 5 -39.24 8.00 31.29
C ASN A 5 -39.18 6.67 30.52
N HIS A 6 -38.97 6.73 29.21
CA HIS A 6 -38.58 5.55 28.44
C HIS A 6 -37.08 5.26 28.62
N PRO A 7 -36.68 4.02 28.95
CA PRO A 7 -35.27 3.65 28.94
C PRO A 7 -34.75 3.63 27.50
N ARG A 8 -33.60 4.27 27.27
CA ARG A 8 -32.86 4.17 26.00
C ARG A 8 -32.47 2.71 25.79
N GLN A 9 -33.05 2.08 24.78
CA GLN A 9 -32.59 0.78 24.29
C GLN A 9 -31.16 0.94 23.77
N GLN A 10 -30.23 0.13 24.31
CA GLN A 10 -28.88 0.02 23.77
C GLN A 10 -28.94 -0.61 22.37
N PRO A 11 -28.17 -0.11 21.38
CA PRO A 11 -28.11 -0.75 20.07
C PRO A 11 -27.49 -2.15 20.20
N PRO A 12 -28.06 -3.16 19.54
CA PRO A 12 -27.49 -4.49 19.54
C PRO A 12 -26.27 -4.50 18.61
N HIS A 13 -25.26 -5.31 18.96
CA HIS A 13 -24.10 -5.67 18.13
C HIS A 13 -22.87 -4.74 18.17
N LEU A 14 -22.39 -4.39 19.37
CA LEU A 14 -20.93 -4.33 19.58
C LEU A 14 -20.45 -5.75 19.85
N LEU A 15 -19.96 -6.42 18.80
CA LEU A 15 -19.20 -7.67 18.96
C LEU A 15 -18.07 -7.38 19.94
N HIS A 16 -18.13 -8.01 21.12
CA HIS A 16 -17.08 -7.96 22.13
C HIS A 16 -15.84 -8.63 21.52
N LEU A 17 -15.00 -7.83 20.84
CA LEU A 17 -13.69 -8.30 20.42
C LEU A 17 -12.97 -8.79 21.69
N PRO A 18 -12.41 -10.00 21.69
CA PRO A 18 -11.62 -10.46 22.82
C PRO A 18 -10.52 -9.43 23.11
N PRO A 19 -10.14 -9.23 24.39
CA PRO A 19 -9.04 -8.35 24.73
C PRO A 19 -7.83 -8.78 23.90
N GLN A 20 -7.34 -7.85 23.07
CA GLN A 20 -6.15 -8.11 22.27
C GLN A 20 -5.02 -8.44 23.22
N PRO A 21 -4.25 -9.53 22.98
CA PRO A 21 -3.08 -9.82 23.80
C PRO A 21 -2.19 -8.59 23.85
N ASN A 22 -1.70 -8.27 25.04
CA ASN A 22 -0.81 -7.13 25.26
C ASN A 22 0.27 -7.13 24.16
N PRO A 23 0.43 -6.04 23.38
CA PRO A 23 1.45 -6.01 22.35
C PRO A 23 2.80 -6.28 23.01
N ASN A 24 3.52 -7.28 22.51
CA ASN A 24 4.82 -7.66 23.02
C ASN A 24 5.71 -6.40 23.05
N PRO A 25 6.13 -5.90 24.23
CA PRO A 25 6.95 -4.69 24.32
C PRO A 25 8.36 -4.88 23.73
N TYR A 26 8.70 -6.12 23.34
CA TYR A 26 9.94 -6.50 22.67
C TYR A 26 9.79 -6.70 21.15
N ALA A 27 8.64 -6.39 20.55
CA ALA A 27 8.53 -6.42 19.11
C ALA A 27 9.45 -5.35 18.50
N PRO A 28 10.32 -5.70 17.52
CA PRO A 28 11.18 -4.71 16.87
C PRO A 28 10.32 -3.62 16.23
N THR A 29 10.81 -2.38 16.25
CA THR A 29 10.11 -1.26 15.58
C THR A 29 10.15 -1.48 14.07
N PRO A 30 9.03 -1.36 13.35
CA PRO A 30 9.04 -1.51 11.90
C PRO A 30 9.77 -0.37 11.21
N SER A 31 10.51 -0.69 10.17
CA SER A 31 10.91 0.29 9.16
C SER A 31 9.69 0.73 8.34
N VAL A 32 9.58 2.02 8.02
CA VAL A 32 8.45 2.54 7.23
C VAL A 32 8.92 2.88 5.83
N ILE A 33 8.40 2.17 4.84
CA ILE A 33 8.57 2.48 3.43
C ILE A 33 7.44 3.42 3.03
N THR A 34 7.78 4.68 2.80
CA THR A 34 6.82 5.70 2.32
C THR A 34 6.67 5.64 0.80
N GLU A 35 5.55 6.15 0.26
CA GLU A 35 5.13 6.07 -1.16
C GLU A 35 6.29 6.17 -2.19
N VAL A 36 6.83 5.02 -2.59
CA VAL A 36 7.99 4.89 -3.50
C VAL A 36 7.73 5.53 -4.85
N ALA A 37 6.49 5.41 -5.35
CA ALA A 37 6.08 6.00 -6.61
C ALA A 37 6.34 7.51 -6.66
N ARG A 38 6.10 8.23 -5.56
CA ARG A 38 6.34 9.68 -5.47
C ARG A 38 7.82 10.01 -5.58
N THR A 39 8.69 9.19 -4.97
CA THR A 39 10.14 9.33 -5.08
C THR A 39 10.59 9.13 -6.53
N VAL A 40 10.06 8.12 -7.22
CA VAL A 40 10.38 7.86 -8.65
C VAL A 40 9.90 9.01 -9.55
N LEU A 41 8.67 9.51 -9.34
CA LEU A 41 8.13 10.65 -10.08
C LEU A 41 9.06 11.87 -9.99
N ARG A 42 9.47 12.23 -8.76
CA ARG A 42 10.38 13.36 -8.50
C ARG A 42 11.76 13.16 -9.10
N ALA A 43 12.37 11.98 -8.90
CA ALA A 43 13.73 11.70 -9.32
C ALA A 43 13.90 11.60 -10.85
N ARG A 44 12.84 11.22 -11.58
CA ARG A 44 12.89 10.95 -13.02
C ARG A 44 12.06 11.92 -13.86
N ALA A 45 11.63 13.03 -13.26
CA ALA A 45 10.84 14.08 -13.91
C ALA A 45 9.57 13.56 -14.62
N PHE A 46 8.94 12.53 -14.07
CA PHE A 46 7.61 12.11 -14.52
C PHE A 46 6.54 12.99 -13.86
N THR A 47 5.48 13.24 -14.61
CA THR A 47 4.30 13.95 -14.15
C THR A 47 3.11 13.00 -14.00
N ALA A 48 2.08 13.41 -13.28
CA ALA A 48 0.83 12.63 -13.20
C ALA A 48 0.17 12.42 -14.57
N ALA A 49 0.41 13.30 -15.54
CA ALA A 49 -0.07 13.13 -16.92
C ALA A 49 0.62 11.95 -17.62
N ASP A 50 1.88 11.68 -17.30
CA ASP A 50 2.66 10.62 -17.94
C ASP A 50 2.13 9.22 -17.64
N VAL A 51 1.42 9.05 -16.52
CA VAL A 51 0.77 7.80 -16.12
C VAL A 51 -0.25 7.33 -17.18
N ARG A 52 -0.84 8.25 -17.94
CA ARG A 52 -1.86 7.93 -18.98
C ARG A 52 -1.29 7.78 -20.38
N ILE A 53 -0.02 8.12 -20.60
CA ILE A 53 0.64 7.98 -21.90
C ILE A 53 1.24 6.58 -21.96
N PRO A 54 0.76 5.64 -22.80
CA PRO A 54 1.08 4.21 -22.67
C PRO A 54 2.57 3.88 -22.56
N ALA A 55 3.41 4.44 -23.45
CA ALA A 55 4.85 4.21 -23.44
C ALA A 55 5.54 4.77 -22.17
N ARG A 56 5.14 5.98 -21.74
CA ARG A 56 5.70 6.61 -20.53
C ARG A 56 5.20 5.93 -19.26
N SER A 57 3.94 5.50 -19.26
CA SER A 57 3.33 4.75 -18.17
C SER A 57 4.05 3.43 -17.95
N LEU A 58 4.30 2.64 -19.00
CA LEU A 58 5.04 1.38 -18.88
C LEU A 58 6.46 1.61 -18.32
N ALA A 59 7.17 2.62 -18.83
CA ALA A 59 8.50 2.97 -18.31
C ALA A 59 8.44 3.36 -16.83
N LEU A 60 7.45 4.18 -16.43
CA LEU A 60 7.23 4.57 -15.05
C LEU A 60 6.90 3.36 -14.16
N GLN A 61 5.98 2.49 -14.57
CA GLN A 61 5.61 1.31 -13.78
C GLN A 61 6.78 0.34 -13.58
N ARG A 62 7.63 0.16 -14.58
CA ARG A 62 8.89 -0.61 -14.43
C ARG A 62 9.80 -0.01 -13.37
N LEU A 63 10.00 1.31 -13.42
CA LEU A 63 10.86 2.02 -12.45
C LEU A 63 10.29 1.96 -11.03
N ILE A 64 8.97 2.09 -10.87
CA ILE A 64 8.32 1.98 -9.56
C ILE A 64 8.46 0.56 -9.01
N LEU A 65 8.22 -0.47 -9.84
CA LEU A 65 8.37 -1.86 -9.42
C LEU A 65 9.81 -2.16 -8.93
N GLN A 66 10.80 -1.70 -9.68
CA GLN A 66 12.22 -1.84 -9.32
C GLN A 66 12.58 -1.10 -8.03
N ALA A 67 12.13 0.14 -7.90
CA ALA A 67 12.37 0.94 -6.71
C ALA A 67 11.68 0.36 -5.48
N GLN A 68 10.48 -0.22 -5.64
CA GLN A 68 9.77 -0.88 -4.55
C GLN A 68 10.52 -2.13 -4.07
N ALA A 69 10.98 -2.98 -5.00
CA ALA A 69 11.77 -4.15 -4.65
C ALA A 69 13.07 -3.78 -3.92
N ALA A 70 13.75 -2.72 -4.35
CA ALA A 70 14.94 -2.21 -3.67
C ALA A 70 14.62 -1.70 -2.26
N ALA A 71 13.57 -0.88 -2.11
CA ALA A 71 13.19 -0.33 -0.81
C ALA A 71 12.82 -1.42 0.22
N GLU A 72 12.14 -2.48 -0.21
CA GLU A 72 11.82 -3.62 0.66
C GLU A 72 13.05 -4.43 1.06
N ARG A 73 14.03 -4.63 0.16
CA ARG A 73 15.31 -5.25 0.52
C ARG A 73 16.07 -4.42 1.55
N ASP A 74 16.17 -3.11 1.30
CA ASP A 74 16.89 -2.20 2.18
C ASP A 74 16.25 -2.16 3.57
N ALA A 75 14.92 -2.19 3.64
CA ALA A 75 14.19 -2.25 4.91
C ALA A 75 14.46 -3.54 5.69
N LEU A 76 14.54 -4.69 5.02
CA LEU A 76 14.86 -5.97 5.67
C LEU A 76 16.32 -6.03 6.15
N ASN A 77 17.24 -5.40 5.42
CA ASN A 77 18.66 -5.36 5.77
C ASN A 77 19.01 -4.29 6.81
N SER A 78 18.04 -3.47 7.24
CA SER A 78 18.27 -2.34 8.14
C SER A 78 18.30 -2.68 9.64
N SER A 79 18.09 -3.95 10.02
CA SER A 79 18.11 -4.37 11.42
C SER A 79 19.53 -4.29 12.02
N GLU A 80 19.69 -3.45 13.03
CA GLU A 80 20.97 -3.26 13.75
C GLU A 80 21.40 -4.49 14.57
N LYS A 81 20.46 -5.39 14.87
CA LYS A 81 20.73 -6.62 15.62
C LYS A 81 20.68 -7.82 14.67
N GLU A 82 21.79 -8.55 14.59
CA GLU A 82 21.93 -9.74 13.73
C GLU A 82 20.90 -10.86 14.04
N GLU A 83 20.33 -10.86 15.25
CA GLU A 83 19.39 -11.89 15.71
C GLU A 83 17.90 -11.52 15.53
N GLU A 84 17.57 -10.27 15.18
CA GLU A 84 16.18 -9.85 14.94
C GLU A 84 15.98 -9.57 13.44
N ALA A 85 15.20 -10.42 12.76
CA ALA A 85 14.75 -10.13 11.41
C ALA A 85 13.93 -8.84 11.42
N GLY A 86 14.41 -7.81 10.73
CA GLY A 86 13.68 -6.57 10.54
C GLY A 86 12.34 -6.82 9.84
N TRP A 87 11.32 -6.04 10.17
CA TRP A 87 10.05 -6.01 9.43
C TRP A 87 9.70 -4.58 9.06
N PHE A 88 8.81 -4.43 8.09
CA PHE A 88 8.46 -3.12 7.56
C PHE A 88 6.96 -2.97 7.32
N ILE A 89 6.53 -1.71 7.28
CA ILE A 89 5.22 -1.29 6.79
C ILE A 89 5.46 -0.52 5.49
N SER A 90 4.80 -0.94 4.41
CA SER A 90 4.92 -0.28 3.11
C SER A 90 3.63 0.44 2.73
N ASP A 91 3.73 1.75 2.48
CA ASP A 91 2.69 2.54 1.83
C ASP A 91 2.77 2.30 0.31
N ARG A 92 1.82 1.50 -0.19
CA ARG A 92 1.80 0.83 -1.52
C ARG A 92 2.58 -0.49 -1.56
N SER A 93 2.24 -1.33 -2.52
CA SER A 93 2.80 -2.66 -2.72
C SER A 93 3.34 -2.84 -4.14
N GLY A 94 4.11 -3.90 -4.36
CA GLY A 94 4.56 -4.31 -5.69
C GLY A 94 3.44 -4.62 -6.69
N ALA A 95 2.19 -4.82 -6.23
CA ALA A 95 1.05 -5.06 -7.10
C ALA A 95 0.56 -3.78 -7.80
N ASP A 96 0.80 -2.60 -7.22
CA ASP A 96 0.29 -1.34 -7.75
C ASP A 96 0.80 -1.04 -9.17
N PRO A 97 2.11 -1.14 -9.48
CA PRO A 97 2.61 -0.92 -10.84
C PRO A 97 2.00 -1.86 -11.89
N ILE A 98 1.66 -3.09 -11.50
CA ILE A 98 1.04 -4.07 -12.40
C ILE A 98 -0.41 -3.68 -12.69
N ALA A 99 -1.17 -3.28 -11.67
CA ALA A 99 -2.52 -2.77 -11.83
C ALA A 99 -2.56 -1.52 -12.73
N TYR A 100 -1.63 -0.59 -12.54
CA TYR A 100 -1.50 0.61 -13.38
C TYR A 100 -1.11 0.26 -14.82
N ALA A 101 -0.17 -0.67 -15.03
CA ALA A 101 0.19 -1.12 -16.38
C ALA A 101 -1.00 -1.78 -17.10
N LEU A 102 -1.77 -2.61 -16.38
CA LEU A 102 -2.99 -3.22 -16.90
C LEU A 102 -4.02 -2.16 -17.32
N ARG A 103 -4.23 -1.14 -16.47
CA ARG A 103 -5.25 -0.08 -16.67
C ARG A 103 -4.91 0.91 -17.78
N TYR A 104 -3.64 1.29 -17.91
CA TYR A 104 -3.21 2.42 -18.77
C TYR A 104 -2.40 2.01 -20.00
N VAL A 105 -1.93 0.76 -20.07
CA VAL A 105 -1.12 0.25 -21.20
C VAL A 105 -1.77 -0.96 -21.83
N GLY A 106 -2.11 -1.97 -21.03
CA GLY A 106 -2.81 -3.18 -21.46
C GLY A 106 -2.24 -4.47 -20.88
N ALA A 107 -2.90 -5.59 -21.20
CA ALA A 107 -2.61 -6.89 -20.59
C ALA A 107 -1.20 -7.43 -20.92
N ASP A 108 -0.68 -7.18 -22.12
CA ASP A 108 0.68 -7.59 -22.49
C ASP A 108 1.75 -6.90 -21.63
N ALA A 109 1.56 -5.60 -21.38
CA ALA A 109 2.47 -4.82 -20.55
C ALA A 109 2.46 -5.31 -19.09
N ALA A 110 1.26 -5.59 -18.55
CA ALA A 110 1.10 -6.16 -17.22
C ALA A 110 1.74 -7.56 -17.11
N ARG A 111 1.55 -8.42 -18.12
CA ARG A 111 2.22 -9.73 -18.19
C ARG A 111 3.73 -9.60 -18.17
N GLY A 112 4.30 -8.65 -18.91
CA GLY A 112 5.73 -8.39 -18.91
C GLY A 112 6.27 -7.99 -17.53
N LEU A 113 5.50 -7.23 -16.74
CA LEU A 113 5.87 -6.90 -15.35
C LEU A 113 5.76 -8.13 -14.43
N VAL A 114 4.73 -8.95 -14.58
CA VAL A 114 4.54 -10.19 -13.80
C VAL A 114 5.64 -11.22 -14.07
N GLN A 115 6.33 -11.14 -15.20
CA GLN A 115 7.46 -12.01 -15.53
C GLN A 115 8.81 -11.49 -15.00
N SER A 116 8.84 -10.31 -14.38
CA SER A 116 10.10 -9.72 -13.89
C SER A 116 10.56 -10.36 -12.58
N ALA A 117 11.88 -10.35 -12.35
CA ALA A 117 12.47 -10.87 -11.12
C ALA A 117 12.03 -10.06 -9.89
N GLU A 118 11.89 -8.74 -10.05
CA GLU A 118 11.42 -7.84 -9.00
C GLU A 118 9.99 -8.18 -8.56
N TRP A 119 9.10 -8.53 -9.49
CA TRP A 119 7.77 -8.98 -9.12
C TRP A 119 7.80 -10.33 -8.41
N ALA A 120 8.59 -11.29 -8.88
CA ALA A 120 8.70 -12.60 -8.23
C ALA A 120 9.11 -12.46 -6.74
N GLU A 121 10.05 -11.56 -6.48
CA GLU A 121 10.53 -11.22 -5.15
C GLU A 121 9.45 -10.54 -4.28
N LEU A 122 8.82 -9.48 -4.81
CA LEU A 122 7.75 -8.75 -4.13
C LEU A 122 6.53 -9.64 -3.84
N LYS A 123 6.15 -10.48 -4.80
CA LYS A 123 5.06 -11.45 -4.64
C LYS A 123 5.36 -12.47 -3.55
N GLY A 124 6.60 -12.95 -3.47
CA GLY A 124 7.04 -13.84 -2.40
C GLY A 124 6.83 -13.22 -1.02
N ARG A 125 7.33 -11.99 -0.83
CA ARG A 125 7.14 -11.25 0.44
C ARG A 125 5.68 -10.95 0.75
N MET A 126 4.89 -10.55 -0.25
CA MET A 126 3.47 -10.32 -0.07
C MET A 126 2.71 -11.59 0.34
N ALA A 127 3.15 -12.77 -0.10
CA ALA A 127 2.55 -14.04 0.28
C ALA A 127 2.89 -14.46 1.73
N GLU A 128 4.03 -13.99 2.25
CA GLU A 128 4.47 -14.22 3.64
C GLU A 128 4.00 -13.12 4.61
N GLY A 129 3.57 -11.97 4.09
CA GLY A 129 3.16 -10.80 4.85
C GLY A 129 1.64 -10.61 4.96
N LEU A 130 1.25 -9.52 5.62
CA LEU A 130 -0.13 -9.04 5.66
C LEU A 130 -0.34 -7.95 4.60
N VAL A 131 -1.22 -8.20 3.64
CA VAL A 131 -1.62 -7.21 2.63
C VAL A 131 -2.96 -6.60 3.04
N VAL A 132 -2.96 -5.29 3.31
CA VAL A 132 -4.18 -4.53 3.63
C VAL A 132 -4.60 -3.74 2.39
N VAL A 133 -5.79 -4.03 1.87
CA VAL A 133 -6.38 -3.28 0.75
C VAL A 133 -7.40 -2.30 1.32
N CYS A 134 -7.14 -1.01 1.16
CA CYS A 134 -8.07 0.05 1.54
C CYS A 134 -8.98 0.38 0.35
N GLU A 135 -10.27 0.07 0.47
CA GLU A 135 -11.26 0.41 -0.56
C GLU A 135 -11.43 1.92 -0.69
N ALA A 136 -11.42 2.43 -1.94
CA ALA A 136 -11.74 3.82 -2.24
C ALA A 136 -13.27 4.02 -2.34
N GLY A 137 -13.97 3.83 -1.22
CA GLY A 137 -15.41 4.07 -1.12
C GLY A 137 -15.78 5.56 -1.11
N GLN A 138 -17.03 5.89 -1.43
CA GLN A 138 -17.52 7.27 -1.37
C GLN A 138 -17.44 7.87 0.04
N GLU A 139 -17.59 7.05 1.07
CA GLU A 139 -17.51 7.48 2.48
C GLU A 139 -16.09 7.91 2.90
N VAL A 140 -15.06 7.43 2.20
CA VAL A 140 -13.65 7.79 2.43
C VAL A 140 -13.15 8.88 1.46
N ALA A 141 -13.99 9.34 0.54
CA ALA A 141 -13.63 10.39 -0.41
C ALA A 141 -13.25 11.71 0.29
N GLY A 142 -13.75 11.96 1.49
CA GLY A 142 -13.35 13.11 2.33
C GLY A 142 -11.93 13.01 2.89
N TRP A 143 -11.34 11.82 2.95
CA TRP A 143 -9.97 11.59 3.44
C TRP A 143 -8.93 11.64 2.31
N LEU A 144 -9.39 11.41 1.08
CA LEU A 144 -8.56 11.52 -0.12
C LEU A 144 -8.39 13.00 -0.50
N ARG A 145 -7.30 13.60 -0.01
CA ARG A 145 -6.83 14.91 -0.51
C ARG A 145 -6.15 14.73 -1.86
N ASP A 146 -6.65 15.44 -2.87
CA ASP A 146 -5.95 15.62 -4.14
C ASP A 146 -4.76 16.56 -3.90
N ASP A 147 -3.56 16.00 -3.99
CA ASP A 147 -2.28 16.71 -3.85
C ASP A 147 -1.69 17.11 -5.20
N GLY A 148 -2.48 17.05 -6.28
CA GLY A 148 -2.05 17.28 -7.65
C GLY A 148 -1.41 16.07 -8.33
N VAL A 149 -1.20 14.97 -7.59
CA VAL A 149 -0.73 13.67 -8.12
C VAL A 149 -1.90 12.70 -8.29
N ARG A 150 -2.89 12.74 -7.38
CA ARG A 150 -4.08 11.86 -7.38
C ARG A 150 -5.32 12.58 -7.87
N ARG A 151 -5.57 12.58 -9.18
CA ARG A 151 -6.85 13.12 -9.71
C ARG A 151 -7.98 12.09 -9.65
N ARG A 152 -9.15 12.54 -9.20
CA ARG A 152 -10.44 11.85 -9.33
C ARG A 152 -10.80 11.66 -10.81
N GLU A 153 -11.46 10.54 -11.13
CA GLU A 153 -12.14 10.31 -12.42
C GLU A 153 -13.35 11.23 -12.58
#